data_AF-A0A1G2EHB3-F1
#
_entry.id   AF-A0A1G2EHB3-F1
#
_cell.length_a   1.000
_cell.length_b   1.000
_cell.length_c   1.000
_cell.angle_alpha   90.00
_cell.angle_beta   90.00
_cell.angle_gamma   90.00
#
_symmetry.space_group_name_H-M   'P 1'
#
loop_
_entity.id
_entity.type
_entity.pdbx_description
1 polymer ?
#
loop_
_entity_poly.entity_id
_entity_poly.type
_entity_poly.pdbx_seq_one_letter_code
_entity_poly.pdbx_strand_id
1 'polypeptide(L)'
;MAEENLDKKGVFRAMVLAILIAFLGIGLLGWQYRKIEQEKIPALEQKLEQKSAEAVLDRFMGYRVDKNEKRAEGLLTERATEEKLQSKFVLIDSFENYEIIKSEKLADGNYRFIVKVVEEDANDFVEVIILTKILGQYYIDSVELAG
;
A
#
# COMPACT_ATOMS: atom_id res chain seq x y z
N MET A 1 19.96 -72.50 2.15
CA MET A 1 19.32 -71.26 2.63
C MET A 1 20.44 -70.26 2.82
N ALA A 2 20.62 -69.37 1.85
CA ALA A 2 21.70 -68.40 1.88
C ALA A 2 21.26 -67.24 2.78
N GLU A 3 21.92 -67.08 3.92
CA GLU A 3 21.78 -65.89 4.74
C GLU A 3 22.38 -64.71 3.98
N GLU A 4 21.47 -63.90 3.44
CA GLU A 4 21.77 -62.60 2.85
C GLU A 4 22.33 -61.71 3.96
N ASN A 5 23.67 -61.67 4.04
CA ASN A 5 24.39 -60.70 4.85
C ASN A 5 24.16 -59.32 4.23
N LEU A 6 23.01 -58.71 4.55
CA LEU A 6 22.76 -57.29 4.33
C LEU A 6 23.94 -56.52 4.88
N ASP A 7 24.71 -55.89 3.99
CA ASP A 7 25.89 -55.10 4.30
C ASP A 7 25.49 -53.96 5.24
N LYS A 8 25.58 -54.22 6.55
CA LYS A 8 25.20 -53.30 7.63
C LYS A 8 25.92 -51.96 7.51
N LYS A 9 27.13 -51.93 6.90
CA LYS A 9 27.87 -50.70 6.62
C LYS A 9 27.25 -49.91 5.46
N GLY A 10 26.79 -50.60 4.40
CA GLY A 10 26.06 -49.99 3.29
C GLY A 10 24.73 -49.38 3.73
N VAL A 11 23.95 -50.11 4.54
CA VAL A 11 22.69 -49.64 5.11
C VAL A 11 22.89 -48.42 6.02
N PHE A 12 23.91 -48.45 6.88
CA PHE A 12 24.23 -47.30 7.75
C PHE A 12 24.65 -46.06 6.94
N ARG A 13 25.48 -46.24 5.90
CA ARG A 13 25.88 -45.14 5.00
C ARG A 13 24.68 -44.54 4.25
N ALA A 14 23.78 -45.39 3.75
CA ALA A 14 22.56 -44.94 3.09
C ALA A 14 21.64 -44.16 4.04
N MET A 15 21.51 -44.62 5.28
CA MET A 15 20.70 -43.93 6.31
C MET A 15 21.27 -42.55 6.66
N VAL A 16 22.59 -42.44 6.84
CA VAL A 16 23.26 -41.14 7.10
C VAL A 16 23.11 -40.19 5.91
N LEU A 17 23.23 -40.70 4.68
CA LEU A 17 23.04 -39.90 3.46
C LEU A 17 21.60 -39.38 3.35
N ALA A 18 20.60 -40.21 3.63
CA ALA A 18 19.20 -39.82 3.62
C ALA A 18 18.90 -38.73 4.66
N ILE A 19 19.48 -38.85 5.86
CA ILE A 19 19.37 -37.83 6.91
C ILE A 19 19.99 -36.50 6.45
N LEU A 20 21.18 -36.53 5.85
CA LEU A 20 21.83 -35.33 5.32
C LEU A 20 21.00 -34.65 4.23
N ILE A 21 20.43 -35.43 3.30
CA ILE A 21 19.55 -34.91 2.25
C ILE A 21 18.29 -34.28 2.87
N ALA A 22 17.70 -34.90 3.88
CA ALA A 22 16.55 -34.35 4.60
C ALA A 22 16.90 -33.02 5.29
N PHE A 23 18.04 -32.94 5.98
CA PHE A 23 18.50 -31.69 6.60
C PHE A 23 18.81 -30.59 5.57
N LEU A 24 19.40 -30.93 4.42
CA LEU A 24 19.61 -29.99 3.33
C LEU A 24 18.29 -29.47 2.77
N GLY A 25 17.29 -30.36 2.60
CA GLY A 25 15.94 -29.98 2.17
C GLY A 25 15.26 -29.03 3.15
N ILE A 26 15.31 -29.34 4.45
CA ILE A 26 14.74 -28.48 5.52
C ILE A 26 15.47 -27.13 5.58
N GLY A 27 16.80 -27.13 5.46
CA GLY A 27 17.60 -25.91 5.47
C GLY A 27 17.30 -24.99 4.29
N LEU A 28 17.13 -25.55 3.08
CA LEU A 28 16.73 -24.79 1.89
C LEU A 28 15.34 -24.18 2.04
N LEU A 29 14.38 -24.95 2.55
CA LEU A 29 13.01 -24.46 2.80
C LEU A 29 12.99 -23.37 3.86
N GLY A 30 13.75 -23.52 4.95
CA GLY A 30 13.88 -22.49 5.99
C GLY A 30 14.53 -21.21 5.47
N TRP A 31 15.55 -21.32 4.61
CA TRP A 31 16.17 -20.16 3.97
C TRP A 31 15.21 -19.45 3.00
N GLN A 32 14.47 -20.20 2.18
CA GLN A 32 13.44 -19.62 1.31
C GLN A 32 12.35 -18.93 2.10
N TYR A 33 11.86 -19.56 3.18
CA TYR A 33 10.84 -18.98 4.04
C TYR A 33 11.31 -17.67 4.66
N ARG A 34 12.51 -17.65 5.25
CA ARG A 34 13.12 -16.45 5.85
C ARG A 34 13.32 -15.34 4.81
N LYS A 35 13.74 -15.68 3.58
CA LYS A 35 13.89 -14.71 2.50
C LYS A 35 12.55 -14.10 2.06
N ILE A 36 11.49 -14.90 2.01
CA ILE A 36 10.15 -14.41 1.68
C ILE A 36 9.61 -13.51 2.79
N GLU A 37 9.72 -13.95 4.04
CA GLU A 37 9.23 -13.24 5.22
C GLU A 37 9.93 -11.89 5.42
N GLN A 38 11.26 -11.85 5.26
CA GLN A 38 12.04 -10.65 5.56
C GLN A 38 12.03 -9.60 4.45
N GLU A 39 11.89 -9.99 3.18
CA GLU A 39 12.04 -9.05 2.06
C GLU A 39 10.74 -8.83 1.27
N LYS A 40 9.97 -9.89 1.01
CA LYS A 40 8.84 -9.80 0.09
C LYS A 40 7.57 -9.35 0.79
N ILE A 41 7.30 -9.83 1.99
CA ILE A 41 6.11 -9.46 2.76
C ILE A 41 6.07 -7.95 3.05
N PRO A 42 7.09 -7.31 3.64
CA PRO A 42 7.03 -5.89 3.96
C PRO A 42 6.94 -4.99 2.71
N ALA A 43 7.63 -5.36 1.63
CA ALA A 43 7.54 -4.62 0.37
C ALA A 43 6.16 -4.75 -0.30
N LEU A 44 5.51 -5.91 -0.17
CA LEU A 44 4.16 -6.14 -0.66
C LEU A 44 3.12 -5.40 0.20
N GLU A 45 3.28 -5.41 1.53
CA GLU A 45 2.44 -4.65 2.45
C GLU A 45 2.50 -3.16 2.15
N GLN A 46 3.72 -2.61 1.94
CA GLN A 46 3.87 -1.20 1.61
C GLN A 46 3.21 -0.83 0.27
N LYS A 47 3.35 -1.68 -0.75
CA LYS A 47 2.66 -1.49 -2.04
C LYS A 47 1.15 -1.60 -1.90
N LEU A 48 0.66 -2.51 -1.07
CA LEU A 48 -0.76 -2.68 -0.81
C LEU A 48 -1.33 -1.46 -0.09
N GLU A 49 -0.64 -0.95 0.93
CA GLU A 49 -1.03 0.26 1.66
C GLU A 49 -1.08 1.48 0.73
N GLN A 50 -0.03 1.70 -0.07
CA GLN A 50 0.00 2.80 -1.02
C GLN A 50 -1.18 2.74 -2.00
N LYS A 51 -1.45 1.55 -2.57
CA LYS A 51 -2.59 1.37 -3.49
C LYS A 51 -3.93 1.62 -2.81
N SER A 52 -4.07 1.25 -1.54
CA SER A 52 -5.31 1.51 -0.80
C SER A 52 -5.53 3.01 -0.52
N ALA A 53 -4.45 3.76 -0.24
CA ALA A 53 -4.51 5.21 -0.11
C ALA A 53 -4.83 5.87 -1.46
N GLU A 54 -4.14 5.45 -2.53
CA GLU A 54 -4.37 5.92 -3.90
C GLU A 54 -5.83 5.67 -4.35
N ALA A 55 -6.39 4.50 -4.08
CA ALA A 55 -7.79 4.20 -4.38
C ALA A 55 -8.81 5.04 -3.59
N VAL A 56 -8.45 5.56 -2.41
CA VAL A 56 -9.29 6.52 -1.69
C VAL A 56 -9.18 7.90 -2.33
N LEU A 57 -7.96 8.32 -2.67
CA LEU A 57 -7.73 9.57 -3.37
C LEU A 57 -8.46 9.61 -4.72
N ASP A 58 -8.36 8.55 -5.52
CA ASP A 58 -9.03 8.46 -6.83
C ASP A 58 -10.55 8.62 -6.71
N ARG A 59 -11.13 7.99 -5.68
CA ARG A 59 -12.57 8.14 -5.39
C ARG A 59 -12.92 9.54 -4.96
N PHE A 60 -12.11 10.14 -4.09
CA PHE A 60 -12.29 11.52 -3.65
C PHE A 60 -12.25 12.49 -4.83
N MET A 61 -11.21 12.43 -5.65
CA MET A 61 -11.06 13.28 -6.83
C MET A 61 -12.14 13.01 -7.87
N GLY A 62 -12.51 11.74 -8.08
CA GLY A 62 -13.63 11.37 -8.95
C GLY A 62 -14.96 11.99 -8.48
N TYR A 63 -15.24 11.98 -7.18
CA TYR A 63 -16.43 12.65 -6.64
C TYR A 63 -16.38 14.18 -6.78
N ARG A 64 -15.19 14.78 -6.74
CA ARG A 64 -15.01 16.22 -6.98
C ARG A 64 -15.31 16.58 -8.43
N VAL A 65 -14.77 15.83 -9.38
CA VAL A 65 -15.02 15.97 -10.82
C VAL A 65 -16.50 15.71 -11.15
N ASP A 66 -17.10 14.67 -10.57
CA ASP A 66 -18.53 14.34 -10.75
C ASP A 66 -19.47 15.32 -10.03
N LYS A 67 -18.94 16.34 -9.35
CA LYS A 67 -19.68 17.33 -8.55
C LYS A 67 -20.58 16.69 -7.48
N ASN A 68 -20.16 15.53 -6.94
CA ASN A 68 -20.87 14.77 -5.93
C ASN A 68 -20.38 15.11 -4.51
N GLU A 69 -20.77 16.30 -4.04
CA GLU A 69 -20.31 16.85 -2.76
C GLU A 69 -20.52 15.89 -1.59
N LYS A 70 -21.72 15.32 -1.44
CA LYS A 70 -22.06 14.45 -0.31
C LYS A 70 -21.15 13.22 -0.22
N ARG A 71 -20.75 12.64 -1.36
CA ARG A 71 -19.84 11.49 -1.38
C ARG A 71 -18.40 11.90 -1.13
N ALA A 72 -17.97 13.07 -1.62
CA ALA A 72 -16.66 13.61 -1.34
C ALA A 72 -16.50 13.95 0.16
N GLU A 73 -17.51 14.57 0.77
CA GLU A 73 -17.55 14.85 2.22
C GLU A 73 -17.43 13.58 3.06
N GLY A 74 -18.05 12.48 2.63
CA GLY A 74 -17.99 11.20 3.33
C GLY A 74 -16.60 10.56 3.39
N LEU A 75 -15.61 11.11 2.69
CA LEU A 75 -14.20 10.67 2.72
C LEU A 75 -13.30 11.60 3.56
N LEU A 76 -13.83 12.71 4.07
CA LEU A 76 -13.09 13.67 4.88
C LEU A 76 -13.01 13.22 6.35
N THR A 77 -11.91 13.53 7.01
CA THR A 77 -11.83 13.49 8.48
C THR A 77 -12.56 14.69 9.09
N GLU A 78 -12.74 14.67 10.41
CA GLU A 78 -13.26 15.82 11.16
C GLU A 78 -12.38 17.07 10.93
N ARG A 79 -11.07 16.89 10.91
CA ARG A 79 -10.10 17.96 10.65
C ARG A 79 -10.28 18.55 9.25
N ALA A 80 -10.30 17.72 8.21
CA ALA A 80 -10.52 18.20 6.84
C ALA A 80 -11.90 18.87 6.68
N THR A 81 -12.91 18.37 7.38
CA THR A 81 -14.24 18.99 7.40
C THR A 81 -14.19 20.38 8.02
N GLU A 82 -13.45 20.57 9.12
CA GLU A 82 -13.23 21.87 9.72
C GLU A 82 -12.47 22.83 8.80
N GLU A 83 -11.43 22.34 8.11
CA GLU A 83 -10.68 23.13 7.12
C GLU A 83 -11.58 23.59 5.96
N LYS A 84 -12.49 22.73 5.48
CA LYS A 84 -13.52 23.10 4.49
C LYS A 84 -14.43 24.21 5.03
N LEU A 85 -14.95 24.06 6.26
CA LEU A 85 -15.84 25.06 6.88
C LEU A 85 -15.15 26.42 7.06
N GLN A 86 -13.85 26.41 7.28
CA GLN A 86 -13.01 27.61 7.34
C GLN A 86 -12.62 28.16 5.95
N SER A 87 -13.15 27.58 4.86
CA SER A 87 -12.84 27.94 3.47
C SER A 87 -11.34 27.87 3.13
N LYS A 88 -10.59 26.96 3.77
CA LYS A 88 -9.16 26.75 3.49
C LYS A 88 -8.92 26.03 2.17
N PHE A 89 -9.90 25.26 1.70
CA PHE A 89 -9.91 24.65 0.38
C PHE A 89 -11.34 24.56 -0.16
N VAL A 90 -11.46 24.38 -1.47
CA VAL A 90 -12.74 24.23 -2.17
C VAL A 90 -12.97 22.75 -2.48
N LEU A 91 -14.04 22.20 -1.91
CA LEU A 91 -14.35 20.79 -2.12
C LEU A 91 -14.85 20.52 -3.53
N ILE A 92 -15.76 21.35 -4.05
CA ILE A 92 -16.36 21.23 -5.38
C ILE A 92 -16.25 22.57 -6.11
N ASP A 93 -15.74 22.54 -7.34
CA ASP A 93 -15.66 23.69 -8.24
C ASP A 93 -15.80 23.22 -9.71
N SER A 94 -15.31 24.00 -10.66
CA SER A 94 -15.19 23.70 -12.09
C SER A 94 -14.13 22.64 -12.45
N PHE A 95 -13.88 21.68 -11.55
CA PHE A 95 -12.90 20.62 -11.76
C PHE A 95 -13.35 19.66 -12.87
N GLU A 96 -12.52 19.51 -13.90
CA GLU A 96 -12.76 18.58 -15.01
C GLU A 96 -11.96 17.29 -14.88
N ASN A 97 -10.72 17.39 -14.41
CA ASN A 97 -9.82 16.25 -14.33
C ASN A 97 -8.75 16.46 -13.26
N TYR A 98 -7.98 15.41 -12.99
CA TYR A 98 -6.85 15.46 -12.09
C TYR A 98 -5.73 14.52 -12.55
N GLU A 99 -4.51 14.82 -12.13
CA GLU A 99 -3.33 13.97 -12.34
C GLU A 99 -2.55 13.85 -11.04
N ILE A 100 -2.28 12.62 -10.60
CA ILE A 100 -1.40 12.39 -9.45
C ILE A 100 0.05 12.55 -9.92
N ILE A 101 0.69 13.66 -9.55
CA ILE A 101 2.08 13.95 -9.90
C ILE A 101 3.03 13.09 -9.06
N LYS A 102 2.76 13.00 -7.75
CA LYS A 102 3.65 12.34 -6.79
C LYS A 102 2.87 11.79 -5.62
N SER A 103 3.31 10.64 -5.12
CA SER A 103 2.89 10.07 -3.84
C SER A 103 4.09 9.86 -2.93
N GLU A 104 3.95 10.18 -1.65
CA GLU A 104 4.98 10.04 -0.63
C GLU A 104 4.38 9.44 0.64
N LYS A 105 5.02 8.41 1.20
CA LYS A 105 4.65 7.90 2.53
C LYS A 105 5.27 8.80 3.59
N LEU A 106 4.46 9.38 4.46
CA LEU A 106 4.90 10.19 5.59
C LEU A 106 5.23 9.31 6.81
N ALA A 107 5.80 9.94 7.83
CA ALA A 107 5.85 9.34 9.17
C ALA A 107 4.43 8.97 9.63
N ASP A 108 4.33 7.94 10.48
CA ASP A 108 3.07 7.47 11.08
C ASP A 108 2.10 6.73 10.14
N GLY A 109 2.53 6.38 8.92
CA GLY A 109 1.73 5.56 7.99
C GLY A 109 0.73 6.35 7.14
N ASN A 110 0.80 7.68 7.23
CA ASN A 110 0.07 8.61 6.39
C ASN A 110 0.66 8.69 4.99
N TYR A 111 -0.12 9.15 4.02
CA TYR A 111 0.33 9.36 2.65
C TYR A 111 0.07 10.79 2.23
N ARG A 112 1.05 11.42 1.60
CA ARG A 112 0.92 12.71 0.92
C ARG A 112 0.87 12.48 -0.57
N PHE A 113 -0.07 13.12 -1.24
CA PHE A 113 -0.16 13.16 -2.68
C PHE A 113 -0.06 14.60 -3.17
N ILE A 114 0.69 14.79 -4.24
CA ILE A 114 0.74 16.03 -5.00
C ILE A 114 -0.12 15.78 -6.24
N VAL A 115 -1.22 16.51 -6.35
CA VAL A 115 -2.25 16.31 -7.37
C VAL A 115 -2.38 17.59 -8.17
N LYS A 116 -2.26 17.49 -9.49
CA LYS A 116 -2.64 18.56 -10.40
C LYS A 116 -4.15 18.49 -10.61
N VAL A 117 -4.85 19.59 -10.42
CA VAL A 117 -6.27 19.73 -10.71
C VAL A 117 -6.41 20.55 -11.99
N VAL A 118 -7.27 20.09 -12.89
CA VAL A 118 -7.57 20.74 -14.19
C VAL A 118 -8.97 21.33 -14.10
N GLU A 119 -9.08 22.63 -14.37
CA GLU A 119 -10.34 23.37 -14.41
C GLU A 119 -10.79 23.66 -15.85
N GLU A 120 -12.10 23.86 -16.02
CA GLU A 120 -12.76 24.18 -17.31
C GLU A 120 -12.14 25.43 -18.00
N ASP A 121 -11.69 26.41 -17.21
CA ASP A 121 -11.07 27.66 -17.71
C ASP A 121 -9.55 27.55 -17.94
N ALA A 122 -8.99 26.34 -17.95
CA ALA A 122 -7.55 26.06 -18.11
C ALA A 122 -6.64 26.67 -17.03
N ASN A 123 -7.21 27.03 -15.87
CA ASN A 123 -6.45 27.40 -14.68
C ASN A 123 -6.08 26.14 -13.89
N ASP A 124 -5.08 25.43 -14.40
CA ASP A 124 -4.53 24.28 -13.70
C ASP A 124 -3.80 24.73 -12.42
N PHE A 125 -4.03 24.03 -11.32
CA PHE A 125 -3.32 24.26 -10.07
C PHE A 125 -2.92 22.95 -9.42
N VAL A 126 -2.08 23.03 -8.39
CA VAL A 126 -1.58 21.85 -7.68
C VAL A 126 -2.09 21.88 -6.25
N GLU A 127 -2.54 20.74 -5.76
CA GLU A 127 -2.92 20.50 -4.38
C GLU A 127 -1.98 19.48 -3.73
N VAL A 128 -1.71 19.70 -2.46
CA VAL A 128 -1.13 18.72 -1.56
C VAL A 128 -2.25 18.13 -0.73
N ILE A 129 -2.50 16.84 -0.89
CA ILE A 129 -3.55 16.10 -0.20
C ILE A 129 -2.92 15.09 0.74
N ILE A 130 -3.27 15.15 2.02
CA ILE A 130 -2.78 14.21 3.04
C ILE A 130 -3.89 13.23 3.39
N LEU A 131 -3.57 11.94 3.35
CA LEU A 131 -4.43 10.85 3.76
C LEU A 131 -3.93 10.25 5.08
N THR A 132 -4.85 10.06 6.00
CA THR A 132 -4.60 9.42 7.30
C THR A 132 -5.37 8.11 7.43
N LYS A 133 -4.82 7.16 8.18
CA LYS A 133 -5.41 5.83 8.38
C LYS A 133 -6.17 5.79 9.70
N ILE A 134 -7.49 5.66 9.63
CA ILE A 134 -8.38 5.56 10.79
C ILE A 134 -9.07 4.18 10.74
N LEU A 135 -8.89 3.39 11.79
CA LEU A 135 -9.50 2.04 11.93
C LEU A 135 -9.26 1.12 10.71
N GLY A 136 -8.10 1.26 10.04
CA GLY A 136 -7.72 0.43 8.91
C GLY A 136 -8.16 0.95 7.53
N GLN A 137 -8.83 2.09 7.45
CA GLN A 137 -9.22 2.74 6.20
C GLN A 137 -8.58 4.13 6.07
N TYR A 138 -8.29 4.55 4.84
CA TYR A 138 -7.75 5.87 4.58
C TYR A 138 -8.88 6.90 4.41
N TYR A 139 -8.64 8.10 4.91
CA TYR A 139 -9.50 9.27 4.81
C TYR A 139 -8.66 10.50 4.46
N ILE A 140 -9.28 11.49 3.82
CA ILE A 140 -8.66 12.77 3.50
C ILE A 140 -8.56 13.60 4.78
N ASP A 141 -7.33 13.91 5.22
CA ASP A 141 -7.07 14.64 6.46
C ASP A 141 -6.82 16.14 6.25
N SER A 142 -6.22 16.50 5.12
CA SER A 142 -6.07 17.89 4.70
C SER A 142 -5.95 18.01 3.18
N VAL A 143 -6.35 19.18 2.68
CA VAL A 143 -6.17 19.61 1.29
C VAL A 143 -5.60 21.02 1.32
N GLU A 144 -4.42 21.21 0.75
CA GLU A 144 -3.72 22.48 0.71
C GLU A 144 -3.36 22.84 -0.72
N LEU A 145 -3.58 24.09 -1.13
CA LEU A 145 -3.10 24.57 -2.42
C LEU A 145 -1.57 24.70 -2.37
N ALA A 146 -0.88 24.05 -3.31
CA ALA A 146 0.54 24.25 -3.52
C ALA A 146 0.72 25.57 -4.30
N GLY A 147 1.07 26.62 -3.56
CA GLY A 147 1.33 27.97 -4.09
C GLY A 147 2.55 28.06 -5.00
#